data_AF-A0AAV0L3S1-F1
#
_entry.id   AF-A0AAV0L3S1-F1
#
_cell.length_a   1.000
_cell.length_b   1.000
_cell.length_c   1.000
_cell.angle_alpha   90.00
_cell.angle_beta   90.00
_cell.angle_gamma   90.00
#
_symmetry.space_group_name_H-M   'P 1'
#
loop_
_entity.id
_entity.type
_entity.pdbx_description
1 polymer ?
#
loop_
_entity_poly.entity_id
_entity_poly.type
_entity_poly.pdbx_seq_one_letter_code
_entity_poly.pdbx_strand_id
1 'polypeptide(L)'
;MSELLNQFECILDSDPLINEVGFIHPSQFTTLERDPEAGSSRSEASDALDGGDGSFLIRDHKLGIYSEVVLLLYKAVREQFMNAIAEYRNLGDPSLRSAKALGIAVMKCSKALVLLSPNFGTAWNSRKLIVSKKTQTSMFTDELRLSALVLSYSPKSEQAWSHKRWVIKNMARNRTTLQEILREESDLVEKIAEVYINFKNCIVVIHEGLTTSNTKEAYYFRDNCITKF
;
A
#
# COMPACT_ATOMS: atom_id res chain seq x y z
N MET A 1 2.18 -15.22 -14.73
CA MET A 1 2.45 -13.77 -14.61
C MET A 1 1.16 -12.97 -14.71
N SER A 2 0.36 -13.16 -15.77
CA SER A 2 -0.97 -12.52 -15.89
C SER A 2 -1.91 -12.88 -14.74
N GLU A 3 -1.92 -14.15 -14.31
CA GLU A 3 -2.81 -14.61 -13.23
C GLU A 3 -2.52 -13.92 -11.89
N LEU A 4 -1.26 -13.89 -11.46
CA LEU A 4 -0.83 -13.21 -10.22
C LEU A 4 -1.19 -11.71 -10.21
N LEU A 5 -1.03 -11.03 -11.35
CA LEU A 5 -1.41 -9.64 -11.51
C LEU A 5 -2.94 -9.47 -11.43
N ASN A 6 -3.70 -10.32 -12.13
CA ASN A 6 -5.15 -10.30 -12.11
C ASN A 6 -5.69 -10.54 -10.70
N GLN A 7 -5.14 -11.51 -9.96
CA GLN A 7 -5.50 -11.76 -8.57
C GLN A 7 -5.25 -10.53 -7.70
N PHE A 8 -4.06 -9.92 -7.81
CA PHE A 8 -3.73 -8.71 -7.05
C PHE A 8 -4.69 -7.56 -7.36
N GLU A 9 -5.00 -7.34 -8.64
CA GLU A 9 -5.98 -6.33 -9.05
C GLU A 9 -7.38 -6.62 -8.52
N CYS A 10 -7.85 -7.87 -8.61
CA CYS A 10 -9.14 -8.29 -8.08
C CYS A 10 -9.23 -8.03 -6.57
N ILE A 11 -8.16 -8.29 -5.82
CA ILE A 11 -8.09 -8.01 -4.38
C ILE A 11 -8.25 -6.50 -4.12
N LEU A 12 -7.47 -5.67 -4.83
CA LEU A 12 -7.52 -4.22 -4.65
C LEU A 12 -8.85 -3.58 -5.08
N ASP A 13 -9.57 -4.22 -6.01
CA ASP A 13 -10.91 -3.80 -6.46
C ASP A 13 -12.02 -4.29 -5.51
N SER A 14 -11.86 -5.48 -4.93
CA SER A 14 -12.86 -6.11 -4.04
C SER A 14 -12.86 -5.50 -2.64
N ASP A 15 -11.68 -5.12 -2.13
CA ASP A 15 -11.54 -4.48 -0.83
C ASP A 15 -10.98 -3.05 -0.97
N PRO A 16 -11.86 -2.03 -1.10
CA PRO A 16 -11.42 -0.63 -1.17
C PRO A 16 -10.98 -0.08 0.19
N LEU A 17 -11.18 -0.81 1.29
CA LEU A 17 -10.90 -0.40 2.66
C LEU A 17 -9.53 -0.86 3.15
N ILE A 18 -8.72 -1.51 2.31
CA ILE A 18 -7.36 -1.95 2.66
C ILE A 18 -6.60 -0.80 3.31
N ASN A 19 -6.24 -0.99 4.57
CA ASN A 19 -5.65 0.03 5.44
C ASN A 19 -4.19 -0.31 5.85
N GLU A 20 -3.76 -1.54 5.58
CA GLU A 20 -2.42 -2.03 5.87
C GLU A 20 -1.96 -2.98 4.76
N VAL A 21 -0.69 -2.85 4.36
CA VAL A 21 -0.03 -3.78 3.44
C VAL A 21 1.26 -4.28 4.09
N GLY A 22 1.42 -5.60 4.12
CA GLY A 22 2.59 -6.27 4.68
C GLY A 22 3.20 -7.27 3.70
N PHE A 23 4.48 -7.59 3.93
CA PHE A 23 5.19 -8.61 3.16
C PHE A 23 5.47 -9.82 4.05
N ILE A 24 5.05 -11.00 3.63
CA ILE A 24 5.13 -12.22 4.44
C ILE A 24 6.26 -13.10 3.91
N HIS A 25 7.24 -13.43 4.76
CA HIS A 25 8.25 -14.42 4.41
C HIS A 25 7.68 -15.84 4.65
N PRO A 26 7.98 -16.85 3.82
CA PRO A 26 7.48 -18.22 3.98
C PRO A 26 7.70 -18.81 5.39
N SER A 27 8.79 -18.46 6.06
CA SER A 27 9.06 -18.91 7.43
C SER A 27 8.03 -18.42 8.48
N GLN A 28 7.26 -17.37 8.17
CA GLN A 28 6.22 -16.82 9.05
C GLN A 28 4.88 -17.54 8.89
N PHE A 29 4.73 -18.40 7.87
CA PHE A 29 3.49 -19.12 7.57
C PHE A 29 3.02 -19.96 8.76
N THR A 30 3.92 -20.74 9.37
CA THR A 30 3.59 -21.63 10.49
C THR A 30 3.21 -20.91 11.78
N THR A 31 3.53 -19.61 11.90
CA THR A 31 3.14 -18.77 13.05
C THR A 31 1.74 -18.20 12.85
N LEU A 32 1.41 -17.76 11.63
CA LEU A 32 0.12 -17.18 11.26
C LEU A 32 -1.05 -18.19 11.32
N GLU A 33 -0.76 -19.47 11.10
CA GLU A 33 -1.75 -20.55 11.25
C GLU A 33 -1.92 -21.05 12.70
N ARG A 34 -0.97 -20.72 13.59
CA ARG A 34 -0.89 -21.33 14.93
C ARG A 34 -1.36 -20.41 16.06
N ASP A 35 -1.84 -19.20 15.76
CA ASP A 35 -2.51 -18.34 16.76
C ASP A 35 -3.86 -18.95 17.18
N PRO A 36 -3.99 -19.52 18.40
CA PRO A 36 -5.21 -20.14 18.89
C PRO A 36 -6.09 -19.14 19.67
N GLU A 37 -5.66 -17.88 19.83
CA GLU A 37 -6.42 -16.85 20.55
C GLU A 37 -7.53 -16.19 19.71
N ALA A 38 -7.63 -16.51 18.43
CA ALA A 38 -8.88 -16.37 17.69
C ALA A 38 -9.72 -17.63 17.96
N GLY A 39 -10.63 -17.52 18.93
CA GLY A 39 -11.37 -18.62 19.53
C GLY A 39 -11.83 -19.72 18.57
N SER A 40 -11.57 -20.96 18.99
CA SER A 40 -12.21 -22.17 18.49
C SER A 40 -13.72 -22.11 18.74
N SER A 41 -14.42 -21.48 17.82
CA SER A 41 -15.71 -21.97 17.36
C SER A 41 -15.53 -22.24 15.87
N ARG A 42 -15.43 -23.54 15.52
CA ARG A 42 -15.84 -24.02 14.20
C ARG A 42 -17.30 -23.62 14.02
N SER A 43 -17.51 -22.40 13.53
CA SER A 43 -18.75 -22.01 12.90
C SER A 43 -18.42 -21.82 11.43
N GLU A 44 -19.09 -22.62 10.62
CA GLU A 44 -19.26 -22.41 9.20
C GLU A 44 -19.64 -20.94 8.96
N ALA A 45 -18.98 -20.30 7.99
CA ALA A 45 -19.05 -18.88 7.58
C ALA A 45 -17.95 -17.95 8.13
N SER A 46 -16.87 -17.80 7.37
CA SER A 46 -16.15 -16.52 7.25
C SER A 46 -15.59 -16.38 5.84
N ASP A 47 -16.02 -15.32 5.15
CA ASP A 47 -15.67 -14.85 3.80
C ASP A 47 -14.17 -14.52 3.63
N ALA A 48 -13.27 -15.46 3.93
CA ALA A 48 -11.91 -15.36 3.48
C ALA A 48 -11.91 -15.65 1.98
N LEU A 49 -11.74 -14.61 1.16
CA LEU A 49 -11.28 -14.76 -0.21
C LEU A 49 -9.85 -15.31 -0.15
N ASP A 50 -9.74 -16.61 0.07
CA ASP A 50 -8.51 -17.37 -0.09
C ASP A 50 -8.18 -17.33 -1.58
N GLY A 51 -7.39 -16.31 -1.94
CA GLY A 51 -6.91 -16.10 -3.30
C GLY A 51 -6.05 -17.29 -3.68
N GLY A 52 -6.66 -18.24 -4.41
CA GLY A 52 -6.06 -19.51 -4.78
C GLY A 52 -4.61 -19.33 -5.24
N ASP A 53 -3.73 -20.13 -4.62
CA ASP A 53 -2.26 -20.24 -4.80
C ASP A 53 -1.39 -19.62 -3.69
N GLY A 54 -1.96 -19.23 -2.54
CA GLY A 54 -1.18 -18.88 -1.34
C GLY A 54 -0.24 -17.68 -1.52
N SER A 55 -0.49 -16.86 -2.54
CA SER A 55 0.34 -15.71 -2.93
C SER A 55 -0.04 -14.42 -2.20
N PHE A 56 -1.26 -14.36 -1.67
CA PHE A 56 -1.82 -13.24 -0.91
C PHE A 56 -2.56 -13.75 0.33
N LEU A 57 -2.60 -12.93 1.37
CA LEU A 57 -3.39 -13.15 2.58
C LEU A 57 -4.23 -11.90 2.85
N ILE A 58 -5.53 -12.04 3.06
CA ILE A 58 -6.41 -10.91 3.40
C ILE A 58 -7.15 -11.24 4.68
N ARG A 59 -7.00 -10.37 5.69
CA ARG A 59 -7.75 -10.44 6.95
C ARG A 59 -7.98 -9.02 7.47
N ASP A 60 -9.21 -8.68 7.86
CA ASP A 60 -9.56 -7.40 8.48
C ASP A 60 -9.05 -6.16 7.72
N HIS A 61 -9.21 -6.14 6.40
CA HIS A 61 -8.69 -5.09 5.50
C HIS A 61 -7.16 -4.92 5.50
N LYS A 62 -6.43 -5.97 5.90
CA LYS A 62 -4.97 -6.05 5.82
C LYS A 62 -4.57 -7.00 4.72
N LEU A 63 -3.68 -6.54 3.84
CA LEU A 63 -3.17 -7.31 2.72
C LEU A 63 -1.73 -7.76 2.98
N GLY A 64 -1.54 -9.06 3.15
CA GLY A 64 -0.25 -9.71 3.14
C GLY A 64 0.13 -10.19 1.74
N ILE A 65 1.32 -9.84 1.27
CA ILE A 65 1.89 -10.32 0.00
C ILE A 65 3.09 -11.20 0.30
N TYR A 66 3.10 -12.44 -0.19
CA TYR A 66 4.23 -13.33 0.08
C TYR A 66 5.49 -12.87 -0.65
N SER A 67 6.62 -12.85 0.05
CA SER A 67 7.87 -12.28 -0.45
C SER A 67 8.37 -12.96 -1.74
N GLU A 68 8.03 -14.24 -1.93
CA GLU A 68 8.40 -15.03 -3.10
C GLU A 68 7.78 -14.48 -4.40
N VAL A 69 6.57 -13.91 -4.30
CA VAL A 69 5.84 -13.41 -5.48
C VAL A 69 6.05 -11.91 -5.72
N VAL A 70 6.56 -11.16 -4.73
CA VAL A 70 6.73 -9.70 -4.80
C VAL A 70 7.50 -9.25 -6.03
N LEU A 71 8.64 -9.89 -6.34
CA LEU A 71 9.48 -9.47 -7.47
C LEU A 71 8.78 -9.72 -8.82
N LEU A 72 8.09 -10.85 -8.95
CA LEU A 72 7.35 -11.21 -10.16
C LEU A 72 6.17 -10.25 -10.36
N LEU A 73 5.39 -10.04 -9.30
CA LEU A 73 4.27 -9.11 -9.28
C LEU A 73 4.73 -7.68 -9.62
N TYR A 74 5.81 -7.20 -9.00
CA TYR A 74 6.38 -5.87 -9.29
C TYR A 74 6.73 -5.70 -10.77
N LYS A 75 7.37 -6.71 -11.39
CA LYS A 75 7.73 -6.66 -12.81
C LYS A 75 6.49 -6.53 -13.70
N ALA A 76 5.45 -7.34 -13.43
CA ALA A 76 4.21 -7.34 -14.18
C ALA A 76 3.46 -5.99 -14.05
N VAL A 77 3.27 -5.51 -12.83
CA VAL A 77 2.61 -4.23 -12.54
C VAL A 77 3.37 -3.07 -13.18
N ARG A 78 4.71 -3.07 -13.09
CA ARG A 78 5.55 -2.03 -13.69
C ARG A 78 5.41 -2.00 -15.21
N GLU A 79 5.44 -3.15 -15.86
CA GLU A 79 5.28 -3.23 -17.32
C GLU A 79 3.91 -2.70 -17.76
N GLN A 80 2.84 -3.19 -17.14
CA GLN A 80 1.47 -2.74 -17.40
C GLN A 80 1.30 -1.23 -17.17
N PHE A 81 1.86 -0.71 -16.07
CA PHE A 81 1.87 0.73 -15.79
C PHE A 81 2.60 1.53 -16.87
N MET A 82 3.80 1.10 -17.27
CA MET A 82 4.62 1.82 -18.26
C MET A 82 3.93 1.85 -19.64
N ASN A 83 3.25 0.77 -20.02
CA ASN A 83 2.46 0.72 -21.24
C ASN A 83 1.25 1.67 -21.15
N ALA A 84 0.46 1.58 -20.07
CA ALA A 84 -0.72 2.42 -19.87
C ALA A 84 -0.39 3.93 -19.85
N ILE A 85 0.71 4.33 -19.19
CA ILE A 85 1.10 5.75 -19.14
C ILE A 85 1.67 6.25 -20.47
N ALA A 86 2.35 5.39 -21.24
CA ALA A 86 2.81 5.74 -22.58
C ALA A 86 1.62 5.99 -23.51
N GLU A 87 0.64 5.08 -23.52
CA GLU A 87 -0.60 5.23 -24.29
C GLU A 87 -1.39 6.47 -23.86
N TYR A 88 -1.56 6.70 -22.56
CA TYR A 88 -2.25 7.88 -22.04
C TYR A 88 -1.58 9.19 -22.48
N ARG A 89 -0.24 9.24 -22.51
CA ARG A 89 0.52 10.42 -22.94
C ARG A 89 0.46 10.66 -24.45
N ASN A 90 0.31 9.60 -25.23
CA ASN A 90 0.18 9.69 -26.68
C ASN A 90 -1.21 10.18 -27.13
N LEU A 91 -2.19 10.23 -26.21
CA LEU A 91 -3.49 10.82 -26.49
C LEU A 91 -3.43 12.35 -26.43
N GLY A 92 -3.68 13.00 -27.57
CA GLY A 92 -3.71 14.45 -27.68
C GLY A 92 -4.93 15.11 -27.03
N ASP A 93 -6.11 14.47 -27.06
CA ASP A 93 -7.36 15.03 -26.49
C ASP A 93 -7.81 14.30 -25.21
N PRO A 94 -7.77 14.96 -24.03
CA PRO A 94 -8.26 14.42 -22.76
C PRO A 94 -9.77 14.15 -22.70
N SER A 95 -10.54 14.68 -23.64
CA SER A 95 -12.01 14.61 -23.68
C SER A 95 -12.52 13.31 -24.31
N LEU A 96 -11.65 12.56 -24.99
CA LEU A 96 -12.02 11.30 -25.64
C LEU A 96 -12.39 10.23 -24.59
N ARG A 97 -13.36 9.37 -24.92
CA ARG A 97 -13.70 8.21 -24.06
C ARG A 97 -12.48 7.31 -23.81
N SER A 98 -11.57 7.20 -24.78
CA SER A 98 -10.30 6.47 -24.62
C SER A 98 -9.38 7.11 -23.58
N ALA A 99 -9.30 8.45 -23.53
CA ALA A 99 -8.50 9.17 -22.54
C ALA A 99 -9.02 8.96 -21.12
N LYS A 100 -10.35 8.88 -20.96
CA LYS A 100 -10.95 8.52 -19.67
C LYS A 100 -10.60 7.08 -19.28
N ALA A 101 -10.77 6.11 -20.18
CA ALA A 101 -10.48 4.71 -19.91
C ALA A 101 -9.00 4.47 -19.58
N LEU A 102 -8.10 5.06 -20.36
CA LEU A 102 -6.65 5.00 -20.10
C LEU A 102 -6.26 5.71 -18.81
N GLY A 103 -6.90 6.83 -18.48
CA GLY A 103 -6.72 7.48 -17.18
C GLY A 103 -7.08 6.55 -16.02
N ILE A 104 -8.19 5.81 -16.12
CA ILE A 104 -8.58 4.82 -15.11
C ILE A 104 -7.54 3.69 -15.02
N ALA A 105 -7.09 3.16 -16.16
CA ALA A 105 -6.06 2.12 -16.21
C ALA A 105 -4.74 2.58 -15.56
N VAL A 106 -4.27 3.79 -15.87
CA VAL A 106 -3.08 4.37 -15.24
C VAL A 106 -3.28 4.52 -13.72
N MET A 107 -4.45 4.99 -13.27
CA MET A 107 -4.74 5.10 -11.83
C MET A 107 -4.77 3.73 -11.14
N LYS A 108 -5.26 2.68 -11.80
CA LYS A 108 -5.25 1.31 -11.28
C LYS A 108 -3.83 0.76 -11.17
N CYS A 109 -3.08 0.76 -12.28
CA CYS A 109 -1.71 0.23 -12.32
C CYS A 109 -0.77 1.01 -11.40
N SER A 110 -0.91 2.34 -11.32
CA SER A 110 -0.09 3.16 -10.42
C SER A 110 -0.40 2.92 -8.95
N LYS A 111 -1.66 2.63 -8.57
CA LYS A 111 -2.02 2.24 -7.19
C LYS A 111 -1.28 0.95 -6.83
N ALA A 112 -1.42 -0.08 -7.65
CA ALA A 112 -0.71 -1.34 -7.48
C ALA A 112 0.82 -1.13 -7.38
N LEU A 113 1.38 -0.29 -8.25
CA LEU A 113 2.83 -0.06 -8.31
C LEU A 113 3.37 0.65 -7.08
N VAL A 114 2.68 1.67 -6.54
CA VAL A 114 3.16 2.39 -5.35
C VAL A 114 3.01 1.58 -4.07
N LEU A 115 2.06 0.64 -4.03
CA LEU A 115 1.96 -0.33 -2.92
C LEU A 115 3.18 -1.25 -2.88
N LEU A 116 3.69 -1.68 -4.04
CA LEU A 116 4.88 -2.52 -4.14
C LEU A 116 6.20 -1.72 -4.10
N SER A 117 6.17 -0.47 -4.57
CA SER A 117 7.33 0.40 -4.70
C SER A 117 6.97 1.85 -4.33
N PRO A 118 6.96 2.18 -3.01
CA PRO A 118 6.55 3.49 -2.49
C PRO A 118 7.26 4.69 -3.12
N ASN A 119 8.51 4.52 -3.55
CA ASN A 119 9.34 5.60 -4.09
C ASN A 119 9.33 5.68 -5.63
N PHE A 120 8.41 4.99 -6.31
CA PHE A 120 8.29 5.05 -7.77
C PHE A 120 7.68 6.39 -8.22
N GLY A 121 8.52 7.44 -8.32
CA GLY A 121 8.08 8.81 -8.56
C GLY A 121 7.24 9.03 -9.82
N THR A 122 7.50 8.27 -10.90
CA THR A 122 6.71 8.34 -12.14
C THR A 122 5.25 7.95 -11.90
N ALA A 123 4.99 6.97 -11.02
CA ALA A 123 3.64 6.56 -10.68
C ALA A 123 2.91 7.69 -9.95
N TRP A 124 3.49 8.22 -8.88
CA TRP A 124 2.92 9.38 -8.16
C TRP A 124 2.67 10.58 -9.07
N ASN A 125 3.62 10.93 -9.94
CA ASN A 125 3.45 12.05 -10.87
C ASN A 125 2.36 11.79 -11.91
N SER A 126 2.18 10.55 -12.38
CA SER A 126 1.06 10.20 -13.27
C SER A 126 -0.30 10.38 -12.59
N ARG A 127 -0.40 10.06 -11.29
CA ARG A 127 -1.60 10.29 -10.49
C ARG A 127 -1.91 11.77 -10.36
N LYS A 128 -0.90 12.60 -10.02
CA LYS A 128 -1.05 14.07 -9.99
C LYS A 128 -1.56 14.60 -11.34
N LEU A 129 -0.99 14.13 -12.45
CA LEU A 129 -1.39 14.53 -13.80
C LEU A 129 -2.87 14.25 -14.07
N ILE A 130 -3.35 13.05 -13.70
CA ILE A 130 -4.73 12.63 -13.95
C ILE A 130 -5.70 13.34 -13.00
N VAL A 131 -5.41 13.36 -11.71
CA VAL A 131 -6.27 13.98 -10.68
C VAL A 131 -6.38 15.50 -10.90
N SER A 132 -5.32 16.18 -11.33
CA SER A 132 -5.36 17.62 -11.65
C SER A 132 -6.35 17.99 -12.74
N LYS A 133 -6.65 17.05 -13.66
CA LYS A 133 -7.60 17.26 -14.77
C LYS A 133 -9.06 16.99 -14.34
N LYS A 134 -9.30 16.65 -13.08
CA LYS A 134 -10.61 16.25 -12.55
C LYS A 134 -11.05 17.24 -11.48
N THR A 135 -12.36 17.48 -11.40
CA THR A 135 -12.96 18.42 -10.44
C THR A 135 -13.57 17.73 -9.22
N GLN A 136 -13.52 16.40 -9.15
CA GLN A 136 -14.19 15.62 -8.11
C GLN A 136 -13.37 15.58 -6.82
N THR A 137 -13.94 16.08 -5.73
CA THR A 137 -13.31 16.10 -4.40
C THR A 137 -13.03 14.69 -3.84
N SER A 138 -13.83 13.69 -4.23
CA SER A 138 -13.62 12.29 -3.84
C SER A 138 -12.25 11.76 -4.26
N MET A 139 -11.75 12.13 -5.45
CA MET A 139 -10.43 11.67 -5.90
C MET A 139 -9.31 12.15 -4.99
N PHE A 140 -9.36 13.37 -4.48
CA PHE A 140 -8.34 13.84 -3.55
C PHE A 140 -8.40 13.08 -2.21
N THR A 141 -9.59 12.69 -1.77
CA THR A 141 -9.76 11.86 -0.58
C THR A 141 -9.14 10.47 -0.78
N ASP A 142 -9.36 9.86 -1.95
CA ASP A 142 -8.75 8.58 -2.32
C ASP A 142 -7.21 8.68 -2.40
N GLU A 143 -6.68 9.79 -2.91
CA GLU A 143 -5.23 10.04 -2.92
C GLU A 143 -4.66 10.24 -1.52
N LEU A 144 -5.37 10.91 -0.60
CA LEU A 144 -4.95 11.00 0.80
C LEU A 144 -4.89 9.62 1.43
N ARG A 145 -5.94 8.81 1.27
CA ARG A 145 -6.00 7.42 1.78
C ARG A 145 -4.86 6.57 1.24
N LEU A 146 -4.59 6.62 -0.06
CA LEU A 146 -3.48 5.90 -0.67
C LEU A 146 -2.13 6.36 -0.09
N SER A 147 -1.90 7.67 0.05
CA SER A 147 -0.65 8.17 0.63
C SER A 147 -0.49 7.76 2.10
N ALA A 148 -1.58 7.74 2.87
CA ALA A 148 -1.57 7.29 4.27
C ALA A 148 -1.28 5.79 4.36
N LEU A 149 -1.90 4.97 3.50
CA LEU A 149 -1.65 3.55 3.39
C LEU A 149 -0.17 3.25 3.06
N VAL A 150 0.42 3.96 2.10
CA VAL A 150 1.85 3.79 1.78
C VAL A 150 2.75 4.20 2.95
N LEU A 151 2.38 5.25 3.67
CA LEU A 151 3.16 5.75 4.81
C LEU A 151 3.07 4.85 6.06
N SER A 152 2.02 4.04 6.20
CA SER A 152 1.87 3.15 7.37
C SER A 152 2.96 2.08 7.43
N TYR A 153 3.39 1.54 6.28
CA TYR A 153 4.49 0.58 6.20
C TYR A 153 5.78 1.16 5.59
N SER A 154 5.72 2.33 4.94
CA SER A 154 6.90 3.03 4.39
C SER A 154 6.97 4.49 4.89
N PRO A 155 7.18 4.71 6.19
CA PRO A 155 7.09 6.05 6.81
C PRO A 155 8.15 7.05 6.31
N LYS A 156 9.23 6.54 5.69
CA LYS A 156 10.32 7.34 5.09
C LYS A 156 10.10 7.65 3.60
N SER A 157 8.98 7.27 3.00
CA SER A 157 8.76 7.53 1.57
C SER A 157 8.58 9.03 1.29
N GLU A 158 9.62 9.65 0.75
CA GLU A 158 9.57 11.06 0.35
C GLU A 158 8.52 11.32 -0.73
N GLN A 159 8.30 10.36 -1.63
CA GLN A 159 7.32 10.48 -2.70
C GLN A 159 5.89 10.47 -2.13
N ALA A 160 5.58 9.57 -1.18
CA ALA A 160 4.27 9.54 -0.52
C ALA A 160 4.00 10.84 0.26
N TRP A 161 4.98 11.33 1.03
CA TRP A 161 4.88 12.61 1.74
C TRP A 161 4.71 13.81 0.78
N SER A 162 5.47 13.84 -0.31
CA SER A 162 5.39 14.86 -1.35
C SER A 162 4.01 14.86 -2.03
N HIS A 163 3.48 13.68 -2.33
CA HIS A 163 2.15 13.52 -2.89
C HIS A 163 1.06 14.00 -1.93
N LYS A 164 1.13 13.58 -0.66
CA LYS A 164 0.20 14.00 0.40
C LYS A 164 0.14 15.52 0.57
N ARG A 165 1.29 16.19 0.66
CA ARG A 165 1.37 17.68 0.69
C ARG A 165 0.71 18.30 -0.53
N TRP A 166 0.93 17.72 -1.71
CA TRP A 166 0.30 18.19 -2.95
C TRP A 166 -1.23 18.03 -2.90
N VAL A 167 -1.75 16.90 -2.41
CA VAL A 167 -3.19 16.65 -2.28
C VAL A 167 -3.83 17.66 -1.32
N ILE A 168 -3.29 17.81 -0.10
CA ILE A 168 -3.79 18.76 0.91
C ILE A 168 -3.83 20.18 0.34
N LYS A 169 -2.75 20.61 -0.34
CA LYS A 169 -2.69 21.93 -0.96
C LYS A 169 -3.79 22.15 -1.99
N ASN A 170 -4.17 21.12 -2.75
CA ASN A 170 -5.24 21.22 -3.74
C ASN A 170 -6.63 21.15 -3.10
N MET A 171 -6.82 20.37 -2.03
CA MET A 171 -8.08 20.31 -1.27
C MET A 171 -8.36 21.58 -0.49
N ALA A 172 -7.34 22.24 0.07
CA ALA A 172 -7.46 23.48 0.85
C ALA A 172 -8.05 24.66 0.05
N ARG A 173 -8.14 24.53 -1.28
CA ARG A 173 -8.89 25.48 -2.12
C ARG A 173 -10.41 25.45 -1.82
N ASN A 174 -10.91 24.37 -1.22
CA ASN A 174 -12.28 24.19 -0.76
C ASN A 174 -12.32 24.20 0.78
N ARG A 175 -12.75 25.32 1.38
CA ARG A 175 -12.57 25.63 2.82
C ARG A 175 -13.31 24.70 3.80
N THR A 176 -14.44 24.10 3.41
CA THR A 176 -15.26 23.27 4.31
C THR A 176 -14.62 21.92 4.65
N THR A 177 -13.83 21.34 3.74
CA THR A 177 -13.16 20.03 3.94
C THR A 177 -11.88 20.15 4.76
N LEU A 178 -11.35 21.36 4.98
CA LEU A 178 -10.01 21.55 5.52
C LEU A 178 -9.86 21.12 7.00
N GLN A 179 -10.87 21.35 7.83
CA GLN A 179 -10.79 21.05 9.28
C GLN A 179 -10.78 19.55 9.58
N GLU A 180 -11.62 18.78 8.89
CA GLU A 180 -11.67 17.32 9.00
C GLU A 180 -10.35 16.70 8.51
N ILE A 181 -9.84 17.17 7.36
CA ILE A 181 -8.52 16.77 6.85
C ILE A 181 -7.45 17.05 7.90
N LEU A 182 -7.38 18.26 8.47
CA LEU A 182 -6.34 18.60 9.45
C LEU A 182 -6.35 17.68 10.68
N ARG A 183 -7.54 17.25 11.14
CA ARG A 183 -7.65 16.29 12.24
C ARG A 183 -7.11 14.92 11.83
N GLU A 184 -7.58 14.35 10.73
CA GLU A 184 -7.10 13.04 10.24
C GLU A 184 -5.59 13.04 9.96
N GLU A 185 -5.07 14.15 9.44
CA GLU A 185 -3.64 14.34 9.19
C GLU A 185 -2.82 14.39 10.48
N SER A 186 -3.34 15.04 11.53
CA SER A 186 -2.69 15.05 12.85
C SER A 186 -2.59 13.65 13.43
N ASP A 187 -3.71 12.92 13.44
CA ASP A 187 -3.78 11.55 13.97
C ASP A 187 -2.83 10.60 13.21
N LEU A 188 -2.72 10.77 11.89
CA LEU A 188 -1.81 9.97 11.07
C LEU A 188 -0.34 10.30 11.36
N VAL A 189 0.02 11.57 11.49
CA VAL A 189 1.41 11.98 11.80
C VAL A 189 1.83 11.41 13.15
N GLU A 190 0.94 11.40 14.14
CA GLU A 190 1.17 10.79 15.44
C GLU A 190 1.42 9.28 15.31
N LYS A 191 0.54 8.55 14.62
CA LYS A 191 0.72 7.11 14.37
C LYS A 191 2.03 6.78 13.65
N ILE A 192 2.38 7.55 12.62
CA ILE A 192 3.64 7.35 11.88
C ILE A 192 4.85 7.62 12.80
N ALA A 193 4.78 8.65 13.65
CA ALA A 193 5.83 8.96 14.59
C ALA A 193 6.03 7.83 15.62
N GLU A 194 4.95 7.25 16.14
CA GLU A 194 4.99 6.10 17.05
C GLU A 194 5.64 4.89 16.38
N VAL A 195 5.21 4.53 15.15
CA VAL A 195 5.80 3.43 14.38
C VAL A 195 7.30 3.65 14.16
N TYR A 196 7.69 4.88 13.83
CA TYR A 196 9.09 5.23 13.59
C TYR A 196 9.95 5.19 14.86
N ILE A 197 9.43 5.69 15.98
CA ILE A 197 10.09 5.64 17.29
C ILE A 197 10.26 4.19 17.73
N ASN A 198 9.19 3.38 17.63
CA ASN A 198 9.24 1.95 17.96
C ASN A 198 10.27 1.22 17.09
N PHE A 199 10.32 1.51 15.78
CA PHE A 199 11.32 0.95 14.89
C PHE A 199 12.76 1.33 15.29
N LYS A 200 13.00 2.60 15.63
CA LYS A 200 14.31 3.05 16.14
C LYS A 200 14.68 2.36 17.45
N ASN A 201 13.75 2.28 18.39
CA ASN A 201 13.97 1.66 19.70
C ASN A 201 14.33 0.18 19.53
N CYS A 202 13.69 -0.54 18.61
CA CYS A 202 14.03 -1.93 18.40
C CYS A 202 15.34 -2.15 17.62
N ILE A 203 15.76 -1.23 16.74
CA ILE A 203 17.13 -1.24 16.21
C ILE A 203 18.15 -1.08 17.35
N VAL A 204 17.89 -0.18 18.31
CA VAL A 204 18.77 0.02 19.47
C VAL A 204 18.81 -1.25 20.33
N VAL A 205 17.67 -1.86 20.64
CA VAL A 205 17.59 -3.12 21.40
C VAL A 205 18.30 -4.27 20.66
N ILE A 206 18.17 -4.38 19.33
CA ILE A 206 18.89 -5.38 18.54
C ILE A 206 20.41 -5.11 18.59
N HIS A 207 20.84 -3.85 18.49
CA HIS A 207 22.26 -3.50 18.55
C HIS A 207 22.87 -3.74 19.94
N GLU A 208 22.11 -3.52 21.01
CA GLU A 208 22.53 -3.81 22.40
C GLU A 208 22.50 -5.31 22.73
N GLY A 209 21.62 -6.10 22.10
CA GLY A 209 21.60 -7.56 22.24
C GLY A 209 22.69 -8.28 21.42
N LEU A 210 23.06 -7.73 20.24
CA LEU A 210 24.10 -8.28 19.36
C LEU A 210 25.52 -8.12 19.92
N THR A 211 25.76 -7.23 20.89
CA THR A 211 27.06 -7.11 21.56
C THR A 211 27.28 -8.16 22.65
N THR A 212 26.24 -8.92 23.04
CA THR A 212 26.33 -9.90 24.15
C THR A 212 26.17 -11.37 23.78
N SER A 213 25.83 -11.74 22.54
CA SER A 213 25.73 -13.17 22.17
C SER A 213 25.94 -13.45 20.68
N ASN A 214 26.95 -14.26 20.38
CA ASN A 214 27.23 -14.88 19.08
C ASN A 214 26.13 -15.90 18.71
N THR A 215 25.03 -15.45 18.15
CA THR A 215 24.10 -16.32 17.39
C THR A 215 23.39 -15.48 16.32
N LYS A 216 23.69 -15.79 15.06
CA LYS A 216 23.07 -15.17 13.88
C LYS A 216 21.64 -15.69 13.75
N GLU A 217 20.66 -14.88 14.13
CA GLU A 217 19.30 -14.89 13.58
C GLU A 217 18.48 -13.81 14.33
N ALA A 218 18.34 -12.63 13.73
CA ALA A 218 17.52 -11.56 14.29
C ALA A 218 16.14 -11.61 13.62
N TYR A 219 15.18 -12.27 14.27
CA TYR A 219 13.76 -12.17 13.93
C TYR A 219 13.13 -11.02 14.69
N TYR A 220 12.30 -10.24 14.02
CA TYR A 220 11.40 -9.30 14.66
C TYR A 220 10.06 -9.97 14.86
N PHE A 221 9.63 -10.09 16.11
CA PHE A 221 8.27 -10.51 16.49
C PHE A 221 7.56 -9.31 17.09
N ARG A 222 6.55 -8.81 16.37
CA ARG A 222 5.38 -8.18 16.98
C ARG A 222 4.23 -8.35 15.98
N ASP A 223 3.25 -9.16 16.38
CA ASP A 223 1.96 -9.39 15.72
C ASP A 223 1.99 -9.31 14.19
N ASN A 224 2.53 -10.39 13.60
CA ASN A 224 2.16 -10.93 12.29
C ASN A 224 2.45 -10.15 11.00
N CYS A 225 3.42 -9.24 10.95
CA CYS A 225 4.05 -8.84 9.67
C CYS A 225 5.49 -8.35 9.86
N ILE A 226 6.48 -9.09 9.35
CA ILE A 226 7.86 -8.58 9.22
C ILE A 226 7.96 -7.74 7.95
N THR A 227 7.88 -6.42 8.05
CA THR A 227 8.47 -5.53 7.03
C THR A 227 9.99 -5.67 7.07
N LYS A 228 10.54 -6.42 6.12
CA LYS A 228 11.98 -6.46 5.85
C LYS A 228 12.33 -5.30 4.89
N PHE A 229 13.38 -4.54 5.21
CA PHE A 229 14.06 -3.64 4.28
C PHE A 229 14.96 -4.43 3.31
#